data_AF-A0A844ZH98-F1
#
_entry.id   AF-A0A844ZH98-F1
#
_cell.length_a   1.000
_cell.length_b   1.000
_cell.length_c   1.000
_cell.angle_alpha   90.00
_cell.angle_beta   90.00
_cell.angle_gamma   90.00
#
_symmetry.space_group_name_H-M   'P 1'
#
loop_
_entity.id
_entity.type
_entity.pdbx_description
1 polymer ?
#
loop_
_entity_poly.entity_id
_entity_poly.type
_entity_poly.pdbx_seq_one_letter_code
_entity_poly.pdbx_strand_id
1 'polypeptide(L)'
;MADCKWLRDIIVINDSRGIANAGDVTLFRSAGEACRYVEPWWVKEDQGFVLTADGQKVTLGIDGRDVIVRRYEDFPDGRAIVLRWLQYSAQAILTARRHKAQSGKILLGETEASGILPATVEGLIAYIGFAA
;
A
#
# COMPACT_ATOMS: atom_id res chain seq x y z
N MET A 1 1.96 2.40 -23.28
CA MET A 1 1.71 3.16 -22.04
C MET A 1 3.05 3.62 -21.52
N ALA A 2 3.21 4.91 -21.20
CA ALA A 2 4.46 5.42 -20.64
C ALA A 2 4.74 4.71 -19.31
N ASP A 3 5.95 4.20 -19.15
CA ASP A 3 6.38 3.51 -17.94
C ASP A 3 6.50 4.55 -16.82
N CYS A 4 5.56 4.57 -15.88
CA CYS A 4 5.55 5.49 -14.74
C CYS A 4 6.66 5.09 -13.75
N LYS A 5 7.91 5.45 -14.05
CA LYS A 5 9.10 5.03 -13.29
C LYS A 5 9.02 5.28 -11.78
N TRP A 6 8.30 6.32 -11.34
CA TRP A 6 8.13 6.65 -9.92
C TRP A 6 7.36 5.60 -9.11
N LEU A 7 6.54 4.75 -9.75
CA LEU A 7 5.84 3.68 -9.05
C LEU A 7 6.78 2.59 -8.51
N ARG A 8 8.00 2.48 -9.05
CA ARG A 8 9.04 1.58 -8.52
C ARG A 8 9.59 2.02 -7.18
N ASP A 9 9.55 3.32 -6.92
CA ASP A 9 10.08 3.88 -5.69
C ASP A 9 9.09 3.72 -4.53
N ILE A 10 7.80 3.63 -4.83
CA ILE A 10 6.75 3.50 -3.83
C ILE A 10 6.66 2.07 -3.34
N ILE A 11 6.66 1.92 -2.02
CA ILE A 11 6.50 0.63 -1.35
C ILE A 11 5.10 0.51 -0.79
N VAL A 12 4.48 -0.63 -1.08
CA VAL A 12 3.18 -1.05 -0.56
C VAL A 12 3.43 -2.25 0.35
N ILE A 13 3.24 -2.05 1.64
CA ILE A 13 3.25 -3.13 2.63
C ILE A 13 1.81 -3.59 2.85
N ASN A 14 1.61 -4.90 2.91
CA ASN A 14 0.35 -5.53 3.21
C ASN A 14 0.54 -6.52 4.36
N ASP A 15 0.13 -6.14 5.55
CA ASP A 15 0.08 -7.03 6.72
C ASP A 15 -1.13 -7.95 6.58
N SER A 16 -0.87 -9.16 6.10
CA SER A 16 -1.89 -10.16 5.83
C SER A 16 -1.28 -11.56 5.84
N ARG A 17 -2.14 -12.57 5.98
CA ARG A 17 -1.73 -13.99 5.96
C ARG A 17 -1.46 -14.55 4.56
N GLY A 18 -1.68 -13.77 3.49
CA GLY A 18 -1.44 -14.26 2.14
C GLY A 18 -1.43 -13.15 1.10
N ILE A 19 -0.46 -13.20 0.19
CA ILE A 19 -0.20 -12.14 -0.80
C ILE A 19 -1.42 -11.80 -1.68
N ALA A 20 -2.32 -12.74 -1.90
CA ALA A 20 -3.53 -12.50 -2.70
C ALA A 20 -4.60 -11.69 -1.94
N ASN A 21 -4.53 -11.66 -0.60
CA ASN A 21 -5.53 -11.03 0.27
C ASN A 21 -5.03 -9.65 0.71
N ALA A 22 -5.91 -8.66 0.71
CA ALA A 22 -5.63 -7.38 1.33
C ALA A 22 -5.91 -7.48 2.84
N GLY A 23 -4.93 -7.10 3.67
CA GLY A 23 -5.06 -6.91 5.10
C GLY A 23 -4.90 -5.43 5.44
N ASP A 24 -3.94 -5.09 6.31
CA ASP A 24 -3.60 -3.69 6.58
C ASP A 24 -2.56 -3.20 5.56
N VAL A 25 -2.95 -2.23 4.73
CA VAL A 25 -2.16 -1.78 3.58
C VAL A 25 -1.59 -0.40 3.85
N THR A 26 -0.26 -0.33 3.89
CA THR A 26 0.48 0.90 4.22
C THR A 26 1.39 1.30 3.07
N LEU A 27 1.41 2.60 2.76
CA LEU A 27 2.14 3.17 1.63
C LEU A 27 3.33 4.02 2.09
N PHE A 28 4.47 3.83 1.44
CA PHE A 28 5.69 4.61 1.67
C PHE A 28 6.23 5.16 0.36
N ARG A 29 6.85 6.33 0.39
CA ARG A 29 7.42 6.97 -0.81
C ARG A 29 8.71 6.31 -1.27
N SER A 30 9.35 5.56 -0.38
CA SER A 30 10.62 4.89 -0.64
C SER A 30 10.78 3.64 0.20
N ALA A 31 11.65 2.74 -0.26
CA ALA A 31 12.16 1.62 0.54
C ALA A 31 12.78 2.06 1.87
N GLY A 32 13.49 3.20 1.90
CA GLY A 32 14.10 3.71 3.12
C GLY A 32 13.07 4.09 4.18
N GLU A 33 11.94 4.69 3.78
CA GLU A 33 10.82 4.97 4.70
C GLU A 33 10.20 3.67 5.22
N ALA A 34 9.91 2.71 4.34
CA ALA A 34 9.36 1.42 4.72
C ALA A 34 10.27 0.67 5.70
N CYS A 35 11.58 0.62 5.42
CA CYS A 35 12.57 -0.04 6.28
C CYS A 35 12.69 0.60 7.67
N ARG A 36 12.48 1.92 7.81
CA ARG A 36 12.47 2.58 9.13
C ARG A 36 11.18 2.36 9.90
N TYR A 37 10.08 2.12 9.19
CA TYR A 37 8.78 1.86 9.79
C TYR A 37 8.63 0.39 10.25
N VAL A 38 9.13 -0.55 9.45
CA VAL A 38 9.01 -1.98 9.74
C VAL A 38 9.93 -2.39 10.87
N GLU A 39 9.35 -3.01 11.88
CA GLU A 39 10.11 -3.56 13.01
C GLU A 39 10.84 -4.86 12.61
N PRO A 40 12.04 -5.12 13.15
CA PRO A 40 12.81 -6.34 12.83
C PRO A 40 12.05 -7.64 13.12
N TRP A 41 11.17 -7.68 14.12
CA TRP A 41 10.39 -8.89 14.42
C TRP A 41 9.40 -9.23 13.30
N TRP A 42 8.80 -8.23 12.66
CA TRP A 42 7.85 -8.39 11.56
C TRP A 42 8.50 -9.13 10.38
N VAL A 43 9.77 -8.81 10.10
CA VAL A 43 10.58 -9.47 9.06
C VAL A 43 11.00 -10.87 9.47
N LYS A 44 11.36 -11.11 10.74
CA LYS A 44 11.76 -12.44 11.23
C LYS A 44 10.62 -13.45 11.17
N GLU A 45 9.40 -12.98 11.42
CA GLU A 45 8.22 -13.82 11.53
C GLU A 45 7.40 -13.90 10.23
N ASP A 46 7.87 -13.27 9.13
CA ASP A 46 7.21 -13.26 7.82
C ASP A 46 5.73 -12.80 7.90
N GLN A 47 5.50 -11.70 8.63
CA GLN A 47 4.15 -11.23 9.00
C GLN A 47 3.36 -10.59 7.85
N GLY A 48 3.95 -10.45 6.66
CA GLY A 48 3.21 -9.95 5.51
C GLY A 48 4.03 -9.80 4.25
N PHE A 49 3.55 -8.97 3.33
CA PHE A 49 4.05 -8.89 1.97
C PHE A 49 4.41 -7.47 1.60
N VAL A 50 5.48 -7.32 0.81
CA VAL A 50 5.97 -6.02 0.37
C VAL A 50 6.13 -6.05 -1.14
N LEU A 51 5.44 -5.14 -1.83
CA LEU A 51 5.54 -4.93 -3.26
C LEU A 51 5.86 -3.45 -3.54
N THR A 52 6.53 -3.16 -4.65
CA THR A 52 6.53 -1.81 -5.21
C THR A 52 5.16 -1.53 -5.82
N ALA A 53 4.81 -0.25 -6.00
CA ALA A 53 3.52 0.08 -6.62
C ALA A 53 3.41 -0.34 -8.10
N ASP A 54 4.53 -0.59 -8.78
CA ASP A 54 4.53 -1.17 -10.13
C ASP A 54 4.42 -2.70 -10.14
N GLY A 55 4.55 -3.36 -8.97
CA GLY A 55 4.27 -4.79 -8.79
C GLY A 55 5.49 -5.68 -8.59
N GLN A 56 6.71 -5.16 -8.47
CA GLN A 56 7.87 -5.97 -8.12
C GLN A 56 7.79 -6.41 -6.66
N LYS A 57 8.18 -7.65 -6.38
CA LYS A 57 8.29 -8.15 -5.01
C LYS A 57 9.55 -7.60 -4.36
N VAL A 58 9.40 -7.08 -3.14
CA VAL A 58 10.50 -6.59 -2.34
C VAL A 58 10.72 -7.57 -1.20
N THR A 59 11.88 -8.21 -1.18
CA THR A 59 12.27 -9.06 -0.05
C THR A 59 13.01 -8.20 0.96
N LEU A 60 12.43 -8.06 2.16
CA LEU A 60 13.09 -7.43 3.29
C LEU A 60 14.01 -8.42 4.01
N GLY A 61 14.99 -7.89 4.72
CA GLY A 61 15.85 -8.65 5.62
C GLY A 61 16.36 -7.77 6.75
N ILE A 62 17.19 -8.35 7.60
CA ILE A 62 17.74 -7.65 8.77
C ILE A 62 19.25 -7.61 8.67
N ASP A 63 19.83 -6.46 8.97
CA ASP A 63 21.26 -6.25 9.15
C ASP A 63 21.51 -5.60 10.51
N GLY A 64 22.04 -6.39 11.45
CA GLY A 64 22.12 -5.97 12.85
C GLY A 64 20.74 -5.72 13.48
N ARG A 65 20.43 -4.43 13.74
CA ARG A 65 19.13 -3.99 14.28
C ARG A 65 18.24 -3.35 13.22
N ASP A 66 18.75 -3.13 12.02
CA ASP A 66 18.06 -2.38 10.98
C ASP A 66 17.37 -3.33 10.00
N VAL A 67 16.19 -2.94 9.53
CA VAL A 67 15.53 -3.59 8.40
C VAL A 67 16.08 -2.99 7.11
N ILE A 68 16.39 -3.85 6.14
CA ILE A 68 16.94 -3.46 4.84
C ILE A 68 16.20 -4.17 3.71
N VAL A 69 16.25 -3.59 2.51
CA VAL A 69 15.86 -4.32 1.30
C VAL A 69 16.98 -5.25 0.89
N ARG A 70 16.68 -6.55 0.77
CA ARG A 70 17.64 -7.56 0.29
C ARG A 70 17.66 -7.66 -1.22
N ARG A 71 16.49 -7.61 -1.86
CA ARG A 71 16.37 -7.68 -3.33
C ARG A 71 14.98 -7.27 -3.80
N TYR A 72 14.93 -6.89 -5.07
CA TYR A 72 13.72 -6.73 -5.87
C TYR A 72 13.63 -7.90 -6.85
N GLU A 73 12.44 -8.44 -7.02
CA GLU A 73 12.18 -9.57 -7.91
C GLU A 73 10.94 -9.27 -8.74
N ASP A 74 10.97 -9.59 -10.03
CA ASP A 74 9.77 -9.56 -10.85
C ASP A 74 8.77 -10.57 -10.28
N PHE A 75 7.53 -10.13 -10.11
CA PHE A 75 6.48 -10.95 -9.54
C PHE A 75 5.31 -11.01 -10.51
N PRO A 76 5.02 -12.20 -11.09
CA PRO A 76 3.85 -12.37 -11.92
C PRO A 76 2.59 -11.88 -11.19
N ASP A 77 1.74 -11.14 -11.91
CA ASP A 77 0.52 -10.52 -11.39
C ASP A 77 0.71 -9.50 -10.26
N GLY A 78 1.95 -9.10 -9.92
CA GLY A 78 2.22 -8.19 -8.82
C GLY A 78 1.48 -6.86 -8.94
N ARG A 79 1.41 -6.28 -10.14
CA ARG A 79 0.64 -5.04 -10.38
C ARG A 79 -0.86 -5.22 -10.12
N ALA A 80 -1.42 -6.37 -10.51
CA ALA A 80 -2.82 -6.67 -10.26
C ALA A 80 -3.09 -6.91 -8.77
N ILE A 81 -2.14 -7.53 -8.06
CA ILE A 81 -2.20 -7.70 -6.60
C ILE A 81 -2.19 -6.35 -5.89
N VAL A 82 -1.23 -5.48 -6.22
CA VAL A 82 -1.16 -4.11 -5.68
C VAL A 82 -2.48 -3.39 -5.92
N LEU A 83 -3.02 -3.42 -7.14
CA LEU A 83 -4.29 -2.78 -7.44
C LEU A 83 -5.41 -3.25 -6.52
N ARG A 84 -5.53 -4.56 -6.27
CA ARG A 84 -6.53 -5.12 -5.34
C ARG A 84 -6.32 -4.65 -3.90
N TRP A 85 -5.08 -4.61 -3.42
CA TRP A 85 -4.76 -4.11 -2.08
C TRP A 85 -5.16 -2.65 -1.91
N LEU A 86 -4.82 -1.81 -2.90
CA LEU A 86 -5.16 -0.39 -2.89
C LEU A 86 -6.67 -0.15 -2.97
N GLN A 87 -7.38 -0.91 -3.81
CA GLN A 87 -8.84 -0.83 -3.90
C GLN A 87 -9.51 -1.17 -2.56
N TYR A 88 -9.03 -2.22 -1.88
CA TYR A 88 -9.52 -2.62 -0.57
C TYR A 88 -9.31 -1.51 0.48
N SER A 89 -8.09 -0.97 0.55
CA SER A 89 -7.75 0.13 1.47
C SER A 89 -8.56 1.39 1.19
N ALA A 90 -8.69 1.78 -0.08
CA ALA A 90 -9.50 2.93 -0.49
C ALA A 90 -10.99 2.76 -0.11
N GLN A 91 -11.54 1.55 -0.24
CA GLN A 91 -12.91 1.24 0.16
C GLN A 91 -13.09 1.34 1.68
N ALA A 92 -12.12 0.87 2.47
CA ALA A 92 -12.14 1.00 3.93
C ALA A 92 -12.10 2.49 4.35
N ILE A 93 -11.22 3.28 3.73
CA ILE A 93 -11.13 4.73 3.97
C ILE A 93 -12.44 5.44 3.61
N LEU A 94 -13.02 5.15 2.43
CA LEU A 94 -14.30 5.72 2.02
C LEU A 94 -15.42 5.41 3.03
N THR A 95 -15.47 4.16 3.50
CA THR A 95 -16.45 3.72 4.50
C THR A 95 -16.29 4.52 5.81
N ALA A 96 -15.06 4.67 6.29
CA ALA A 96 -14.77 5.47 7.48
C ALA A 96 -15.12 6.96 7.29
N ARG A 97 -14.80 7.53 6.12
CA ARG A 97 -15.13 8.91 5.75
C ARG A 97 -16.65 9.13 5.70
N ARG A 98 -17.41 8.22 5.09
CA ARG A 98 -18.88 8.28 5.08
C ARG A 98 -19.48 8.26 6.47
N HIS A 99 -18.99 7.41 7.36
CA HIS A 99 -19.43 7.39 8.75
C HIS A 99 -19.12 8.73 9.47
N LYS A 100 -17.94 9.32 9.22
CA LYS A 100 -17.61 10.65 9.75
C LYS A 100 -18.49 11.76 9.16
N ALA A 101 -18.86 11.67 7.88
CA ALA A 101 -19.72 12.63 7.22
C ALA A 101 -21.16 12.59 7.77
N GLN A 102 -21.69 11.39 8.04
CA GLN A 102 -22.99 11.22 8.68
C GLN A 102 -23.08 11.85 10.07
N SER A 103 -21.95 11.92 10.79
CA SER A 103 -21.85 12.63 12.08
C SER A 103 -21.50 14.12 11.95
N GLY A 104 -21.50 14.66 10.73
CA GLY A 104 -21.20 16.08 10.45
C GLY A 104 -19.74 16.49 10.68
N LYS A 105 -18.83 15.53 10.87
CA LYS A 105 -17.42 15.82 11.18
C LYS A 105 -16.61 16.20 9.95
N ILE A 106 -17.04 15.78 8.77
CA ILE A 106 -16.40 16.09 7.49
C ILE A 106 -17.46 16.28 6.40
N LEU A 107 -17.07 16.97 5.32
CA LEU A 107 -17.83 17.03 4.07
C LEU A 107 -17.13 16.14 3.04
N LEU A 108 -17.91 15.33 2.31
CA LEU A 108 -17.39 14.53 1.21
C LEU A 108 -17.49 15.32 -0.10
N GLY A 109 -16.56 15.07 -1.01
CA GLY A 109 -16.72 15.47 -2.40
C GLY A 109 -17.86 14.71 -3.08
N GLU A 110 -18.39 15.24 -4.18
CA GLU A 110 -19.51 14.63 -4.92
C GLU A 110 -19.20 13.18 -5.34
N THR A 111 -18.01 12.93 -5.89
CA THR A 111 -17.56 11.59 -6.30
C THR A 111 -17.46 10.61 -5.14
N GLU A 112 -16.90 11.02 -3.99
CA GLU A 112 -16.85 10.18 -2.79
C GLU A 112 -18.26 9.92 -2.23
N ALA A 113 -19.14 10.92 -2.25
CA ALA A 113 -20.53 10.77 -1.83
C ALA A 113 -21.24 9.72 -2.69
N SER A 114 -21.04 9.75 -4.02
CA SER A 114 -21.53 8.75 -4.96
C SER A 114 -20.83 7.38 -4.86
N GLY A 115 -19.73 7.29 -4.13
CA GLY A 115 -18.99 6.04 -3.90
C GLY A 115 -18.05 5.65 -5.01
N ILE A 116 -17.68 6.61 -5.85
CA ILE A 116 -16.77 6.41 -6.96
C ILE A 116 -15.34 6.54 -6.43
N LEU A 117 -14.55 5.47 -6.57
CA LEU A 117 -13.13 5.45 -6.24
C LEU A 117 -12.27 5.53 -7.51
N PRO A 118 -11.02 6.01 -7.42
CA PRO A 118 -10.08 5.92 -8.50
C PRO A 118 -9.85 4.47 -8.94
N ALA A 119 -9.70 4.24 -10.24
CA ALA A 119 -9.52 2.89 -10.81
C ALA A 119 -8.05 2.54 -11.10
N THR A 120 -7.13 3.50 -10.97
CA THR A 120 -5.70 3.33 -11.26
C THR A 120 -4.88 3.29 -9.97
N VAL A 121 -3.71 2.67 -10.02
CA VAL A 121 -2.75 2.62 -8.90
C VAL A 121 -2.40 4.04 -8.45
N GLU A 122 -2.11 4.94 -9.39
CA GLU A 122 -1.74 6.32 -9.13
C GLU A 122 -2.86 7.09 -8.40
N GLY A 123 -4.10 6.95 -8.89
CA GLY A 123 -5.25 7.61 -8.29
C GLY A 123 -5.56 7.06 -6.90
N LEU A 124 -5.41 5.75 -6.70
CA LEU A 124 -5.60 5.12 -5.40
C LEU A 124 -4.53 5.53 -4.39
N ILE A 125 -3.25 5.61 -4.80
CA ILE A 125 -2.16 6.12 -3.95
C ILE A 125 -2.47 7.56 -3.51
N ALA A 126 -2.89 8.43 -4.44
CA ALA A 126 -3.24 9.81 -4.12
C ALA A 126 -4.44 9.91 -3.14
N TYR A 127 -5.38 8.97 -3.24
CA TYR A 127 -6.55 8.91 -2.36
C TYR A 127 -6.24 8.39 -0.95
N ILE A 128 -5.43 7.33 -0.85
CA ILE A 128 -5.05 6.70 0.42
C ILE A 128 -4.04 7.58 1.18
N GLY A 129 -3.05 8.10 0.48
CA GLY A 129 -1.92 8.84 1.06
C GLY A 129 -0.81 7.94 1.60
N PHE A 130 0.35 8.54 1.86
CA PHE A 130 1.51 7.85 2.44
C PHE A 130 1.44 7.89 3.97
N ALA A 131 2.00 6.87 4.62
CA ALA A 131 2.27 6.90 6.05
C ALA A 131 3.16 8.11 6.39
N ALA A 132 2.92 8.68 7.58
CA ALA A 132 3.67 9.80 8.14
C ALA A 132 4.86 9.31 8.95
#